data_AF-A0A7V4SM67-F1
#
_entry.id   AF-A0A7V4SM67-F1
#
_cell.length_a   1.000
_cell.length_b   1.000
_cell.length_c   1.000
_cell.angle_alpha   90.00
_cell.angle_beta   90.00
_cell.angle_gamma   90.00
#
_symmetry.space_group_name_H-M   'P 1'
#
loop_
_entity.id
_entity.type
_entity.pdbx_description
1 polymer ?
#
loop_
_entity_poly.entity_id
_entity_poly.type
_entity_poly.pdbx_seq_one_letter_code
_entity_poly.pdbx_strand_id
1 'polypeptide(L)'
;MASWRVLISAGTFLLWPLLPEGWRRRWRWPLPATAGVLAHASAYLCTVASIVSWFGAFVCYQIAYSEQVTALIAESDREPGAITWYGLPMFFSFFFTLSGALLTLWIGDSVARLVTAFATGEPMGSLFLWAPLRILDGVLRAAEEGRRTREYGLPTEPDRIEAGDGFLAVRANRPHEDWNAFLTFAYGGRFYRLEAMSEAPDGRTKSFVYRMSPWPDAEPIRRIVRLDER
;
A
#
# COMPACT_ATOMS: atom_id res chain seq x y z
N MET A 1 -19.25 -1.03 -28.74
CA MET A 1 -18.30 -0.16 -28.00
C MET A 1 -18.90 0.55 -26.76
N ALA A 2 -20.22 0.59 -26.55
CA ALA A 2 -20.82 1.24 -25.36
C ALA A 2 -20.72 0.42 -24.07
N SER A 3 -20.65 -0.91 -24.15
CA SER A 3 -20.72 -1.82 -23.00
C SER A 3 -19.50 -1.75 -22.06
N TRP A 4 -18.28 -1.58 -22.59
CA TRP A 4 -17.06 -1.57 -21.75
C TRP A 4 -16.95 -0.32 -20.88
N ARG A 5 -17.39 0.85 -21.38
CA ARG A 5 -17.40 2.11 -20.62
C ARG A 5 -18.37 2.06 -19.44
N VAL A 6 -19.52 1.41 -19.61
CA VAL A 6 -20.51 1.22 -18.55
C VAL A 6 -19.94 0.31 -17.46
N LEU A 7 -19.27 -0.79 -17.83
CA LEU A 7 -18.65 -1.70 -16.86
C LEU A 7 -17.50 -1.03 -16.08
N ILE A 8 -16.62 -0.29 -16.76
CA ILE A 8 -15.53 0.44 -16.07
C ILE A 8 -16.10 1.52 -15.16
N SER A 9 -17.13 2.22 -15.60
CA SER A 9 -17.80 3.20 -14.76
C SER A 9 -18.37 2.50 -13.53
N ALA A 10 -19.20 1.46 -13.70
CA ALA A 10 -19.81 0.71 -12.59
C ALA A 10 -18.78 0.12 -11.61
N GLY A 11 -17.70 -0.47 -12.12
CA GLY A 11 -16.60 -0.98 -11.30
C GLY A 11 -15.87 0.14 -10.54
N THR A 12 -15.64 1.28 -11.20
CA THR A 12 -15.09 2.49 -10.57
C THR A 12 -16.02 2.99 -9.46
N PHE A 13 -17.33 3.02 -9.72
CA PHE A 13 -18.36 3.46 -8.78
C PHE A 13 -18.40 2.62 -7.50
N LEU A 14 -18.26 1.30 -7.63
CA LEU A 14 -18.34 0.37 -6.50
C LEU A 14 -17.02 0.32 -5.72
N LEU A 15 -15.88 0.36 -6.40
CA LEU A 15 -14.58 0.15 -5.78
C LEU A 15 -13.95 1.44 -5.25
N TRP A 16 -14.16 2.58 -5.91
CA TRP A 16 -13.53 3.84 -5.51
C TRP A 16 -13.80 4.26 -4.05
N PRO A 17 -15.03 4.14 -3.51
CA PRO A 17 -15.32 4.45 -2.11
C PRO A 17 -14.60 3.55 -1.09
N LEU A 18 -14.13 2.38 -1.53
CA LEU A 18 -13.44 1.40 -0.70
C LEU A 18 -11.93 1.62 -0.72
N LEU A 19 -11.39 2.38 -1.68
CA LEU A 19 -9.95 2.57 -1.84
C LEU A 19 -9.37 3.48 -0.74
N PRO A 20 -8.14 3.21 -0.28
CA PRO A 20 -7.40 4.14 0.57
C PRO A 20 -7.19 5.51 -0.09
N GLU A 21 -7.05 6.55 0.71
CA GLU A 21 -6.93 7.93 0.23
C GLU A 21 -5.81 8.14 -0.81
N GLY A 22 -4.62 7.60 -0.55
CA GLY A 22 -3.49 7.73 -1.49
C GLY A 22 -3.77 7.10 -2.87
N TRP A 23 -4.60 6.06 -2.91
CA TRP A 23 -5.03 5.40 -4.16
C TRP A 23 -6.17 6.17 -4.83
N ARG A 24 -7.13 6.71 -4.05
CA ARG A 24 -8.19 7.60 -4.57
C ARG A 24 -7.60 8.83 -5.26
N ARG A 25 -6.55 9.43 -4.71
CA ARG A 25 -5.86 10.59 -5.31
C ARG A 25 -5.16 10.28 -6.64
N ARG A 26 -4.73 9.03 -6.84
CA ARG A 26 -4.08 8.56 -8.08
C ARG A 26 -5.10 8.06 -9.11
N TRP A 27 -6.39 8.07 -8.78
CA TRP A 27 -7.44 7.55 -9.63
C TRP A 27 -7.64 8.45 -10.84
N ARG A 28 -7.40 7.92 -12.04
CA ARG A 28 -7.38 8.70 -13.30
C ARG A 28 -8.73 8.80 -13.99
N TRP A 29 -9.74 8.08 -13.51
CA TRP A 29 -11.06 8.05 -14.15
C TRP A 29 -11.95 9.17 -13.63
N PRO A 30 -12.82 9.75 -14.48
CA PRO A 30 -13.69 10.84 -14.09
C PRO A 30 -14.62 10.40 -12.96
N LEU A 31 -14.64 11.18 -11.88
CA LEU A 31 -15.57 11.02 -10.78
C LEU A 31 -16.76 11.96 -11.01
N PRO A 32 -17.99 11.51 -10.74
CA PRO A 32 -19.14 12.42 -10.77
C PRO A 32 -19.05 13.41 -9.61
N ALA A 33 -19.72 14.55 -9.75
CA ALA A 33 -19.87 15.54 -8.68
C ALA A 33 -20.48 14.94 -7.38
N THR A 34 -21.18 13.81 -7.49
CA THR A 34 -21.82 13.09 -6.38
C THR A 34 -20.89 12.10 -5.66
N ALA A 35 -19.60 12.02 -5.99
CA ALA A 35 -18.66 11.05 -5.42
C ALA A 35 -18.62 11.07 -3.89
N GLY A 36 -18.70 12.25 -3.26
CA GLY A 36 -18.77 12.38 -1.80
C GLY A 36 -20.03 11.74 -1.20
N VAL A 37 -21.20 12.04 -1.76
CA VAL A 37 -22.50 11.47 -1.31
C VAL A 37 -22.51 9.95 -1.47
N LEU A 38 -21.99 9.46 -2.60
CA LEU A 38 -21.87 8.04 -2.87
C LEU A 38 -20.93 7.32 -1.89
N ALA A 39 -19.85 7.99 -1.47
CA ALA A 39 -18.94 7.42 -0.49
C ALA A 39 -19.59 7.26 0.89
N HIS A 40 -20.41 8.23 1.31
CA HIS A 40 -21.19 8.13 2.55
C HIS A 40 -22.27 7.06 2.45
N ALA A 41 -23.01 7.02 1.34
CA ALA A 41 -24.01 5.99 1.09
C ALA A 41 -23.38 4.58 1.10
N SER A 42 -22.20 4.42 0.50
CA SER A 42 -21.43 3.17 0.54
C SER A 42 -21.07 2.78 1.97
N ALA A 43 -20.52 3.70 2.77
CA ALA A 43 -20.14 3.41 4.16
C ALA A 43 -21.37 2.98 4.99
N TYR A 44 -22.50 3.67 4.83
CA TYR A 44 -23.76 3.33 5.50
C TYR A 44 -24.28 1.95 5.06
N LEU A 45 -24.39 1.70 3.76
CA LEU A 45 -24.89 0.43 3.23
C LEU A 45 -23.99 -0.74 3.60
N CYS A 46 -22.65 -0.57 3.56
CA CYS A 46 -21.71 -1.59 4.03
C CYS A 46 -21.91 -1.90 5.52
N THR A 47 -22.15 -0.88 6.35
CA THR A 47 -22.41 -1.06 7.79
C THR A 47 -23.69 -1.87 8.01
N VAL A 48 -24.79 -1.47 7.37
CA VAL A 48 -26.07 -2.21 7.46
C VAL A 48 -25.90 -3.65 6.98
N ALA A 49 -25.27 -3.85 5.82
CA ALA A 49 -25.04 -5.19 5.26
C ALA A 49 -24.18 -6.05 6.18
N SER A 50 -23.10 -5.50 6.78
CA SER A 50 -22.22 -6.23 7.70
C SER A 50 -22.95 -6.68 8.96
N ILE A 51 -23.81 -5.83 9.52
CA ILE A 51 -24.63 -6.13 10.70
C ILE A 51 -25.63 -7.24 10.36
N VAL A 52 -26.39 -7.08 9.28
CA VAL A 52 -27.40 -8.07 8.86
C VAL A 52 -26.76 -9.43 8.58
N SER A 53 -25.64 -9.45 7.85
CA SER A 53 -24.91 -10.69 7.55
C SER A 53 -24.35 -11.36 8.80
N TRP A 54 -23.84 -10.58 9.77
CA TRP A 54 -23.36 -11.12 11.03
C TRP A 54 -24.50 -11.77 11.83
N PHE A 55 -25.63 -11.07 11.99
CA PHE A 55 -26.79 -11.62 12.69
C PHE A 55 -27.37 -12.85 11.99
N GLY A 56 -27.50 -12.81 10.66
CA GLY A 56 -27.96 -13.96 9.89
C GLY A 56 -27.04 -15.18 10.05
N ALA A 57 -25.72 -14.98 9.96
CA ALA A 57 -24.74 -16.04 10.17
C ALA A 57 -24.77 -16.59 11.61
N PHE A 58 -24.94 -15.72 12.60
CA PHE A 58 -25.10 -16.13 13.98
C PHE A 58 -26.35 -16.99 14.16
N VAL A 59 -27.50 -16.58 13.65
CA VAL A 59 -28.75 -17.39 13.71
C VAL A 59 -28.56 -18.75 13.05
N CYS A 60 -27.96 -18.82 11.86
CA CYS A 60 -27.65 -20.10 11.21
C CYS A 60 -26.73 -20.98 12.06
N TYR A 61 -25.72 -20.38 12.72
CA TYR A 61 -24.85 -21.08 13.65
C TYR A 61 -25.62 -21.60 14.87
N GLN A 62 -26.55 -20.81 15.44
CA GLN A 62 -27.38 -21.24 16.56
C GLN A 62 -28.26 -22.46 16.19
N ILE A 63 -28.86 -22.45 15.00
CA ILE A 63 -29.68 -23.56 14.49
C ILE A 63 -28.82 -24.81 14.37
N ALA A 64 -27.67 -24.73 13.69
CA ALA A 64 -26.77 -25.87 13.51
C ALA A 64 -26.24 -26.43 14.84
N TYR A 65 -25.90 -25.54 15.78
CA TYR A 65 -25.46 -25.94 17.12
C TYR A 65 -26.57 -26.61 17.92
N SER A 66 -27.80 -26.10 17.85
CA SER A 66 -28.96 -26.69 18.53
C SER A 66 -29.28 -28.08 18.01
N GLU A 67 -29.18 -28.32 16.70
CA GLU A 67 -29.33 -29.64 16.09
C GLU A 67 -28.29 -30.63 16.63
N GLN A 68 -27.02 -30.21 16.72
CA GLN A 68 -25.94 -31.05 17.26
C GLN A 68 -26.16 -31.41 18.73
N VAL A 69 -26.55 -30.43 19.56
CA VAL A 69 -26.83 -30.68 20.99
C VAL A 69 -28.03 -31.61 21.16
N THR A 70 -29.07 -31.45 20.34
CA THR A 70 -30.28 -32.28 20.41
C THR A 70 -29.96 -33.73 20.04
N ALA A 71 -29.13 -33.95 19.00
CA ALA A 71 -28.65 -35.27 18.62
C ALA A 71 -27.82 -35.92 19.75
N LEU A 72 -26.91 -35.15 20.38
CA LEU A 72 -26.08 -35.63 21.49
C LEU A 72 -26.92 -36.01 22.72
N ILE A 73 -27.94 -35.21 23.05
CA ILE A 73 -28.83 -35.51 24.18
C ILE A 73 -29.63 -36.77 23.92
N ALA A 74 -30.19 -36.91 22.71
CA ALA A 74 -30.95 -38.09 22.30
C ALA A 74 -30.14 -39.39 22.40
N GLU A 75 -28.82 -39.32 22.21
CA GLU A 75 -27.91 -40.47 22.36
C GLU A 75 -27.51 -40.73 23.83
N SER A 76 -27.61 -39.74 24.72
CA SER A 76 -26.99 -39.81 26.06
C SER A 76 -27.87 -40.29 27.21
N ASP A 77 -29.15 -40.61 27.00
CA ASP A 77 -30.13 -41.02 28.04
C ASP A 77 -30.23 -40.04 29.23
N ARG A 78 -29.71 -38.81 29.08
CA ARG A 78 -29.75 -37.74 30.08
C ARG A 78 -31.01 -36.92 29.93
N GLU A 79 -31.60 -36.53 31.06
CA GLU A 79 -32.70 -35.57 31.06
C GLU A 79 -32.26 -34.25 30.38
N PRO A 80 -33.10 -33.66 29.52
CA PRO A 80 -32.79 -32.41 28.85
C PRO A 80 -32.76 -31.27 29.88
N GLY A 81 -31.59 -31.02 30.45
CA GLY A 81 -31.33 -29.82 31.24
C GLY A 81 -31.68 -28.59 30.41
N ALA A 82 -32.31 -27.60 31.04
CA ALA A 82 -32.83 -26.41 30.37
C ALA A 82 -31.78 -25.76 29.45
N ILE A 83 -32.02 -25.86 28.14
CA ILE A 83 -31.15 -25.35 27.05
C ILE A 83 -31.07 -23.80 27.04
N THR A 84 -31.75 -23.13 27.97
CA THR A 84 -31.92 -21.67 28.02
C THR A 84 -30.69 -20.88 28.45
N TRP A 85 -29.62 -21.51 28.97
CA TRP A 85 -28.44 -20.81 29.51
C TRP A 85 -27.24 -20.69 28.56
N TYR A 86 -27.35 -21.13 27.31
CA TYR A 86 -26.21 -21.17 26.37
C TYR A 86 -26.01 -19.91 25.52
N GLY A 87 -26.81 -18.85 25.68
CA GLY A 87 -26.74 -17.68 24.79
C GLY A 87 -25.36 -17.00 24.73
N LEU A 88 -24.77 -16.71 25.90
CA LEU A 88 -23.45 -16.07 25.98
C LEU A 88 -22.30 -17.02 25.54
N PRO A 89 -22.24 -18.29 26.01
CA PRO A 89 -21.26 -19.25 25.49
C PRO A 89 -21.34 -19.45 23.97
N MET A 90 -22.55 -19.52 23.40
CA MET A 90 -22.79 -19.71 21.97
C MET A 90 -22.38 -18.48 21.14
N PHE A 91 -22.59 -17.28 21.68
CA PHE A 91 -22.06 -16.05 21.09
C PHE A 91 -20.54 -16.09 20.98
N PHE A 92 -19.85 -16.43 22.08
CA PHE A 92 -18.39 -16.51 22.07
C PHE A 92 -17.88 -17.64 21.19
N SER A 93 -18.55 -18.80 21.18
CA SER A 93 -18.15 -19.92 20.33
C SER A 93 -18.27 -19.53 18.84
N PHE A 94 -19.35 -18.86 18.44
CA PHE A 94 -19.48 -18.30 17.09
C PHE A 94 -18.38 -17.27 16.80
N PHE A 95 -18.15 -16.33 17.72
CA PHE A 95 -17.13 -15.30 17.57
C PHE A 95 -15.73 -15.87 17.30
N PHE A 96 -15.39 -16.98 17.95
CA PHE A 96 -14.11 -17.68 17.76
C PHE A 96 -14.08 -18.63 16.55
N THR A 97 -15.18 -18.81 15.82
CA THR A 97 -15.12 -19.43 14.49
C THR A 97 -14.47 -18.49 13.49
N LEU A 98 -13.87 -19.03 12.42
CA LEU A 98 -13.28 -18.22 11.35
C LEU A 98 -14.31 -17.27 10.71
N SER A 99 -15.53 -17.75 10.47
CA SER A 99 -16.62 -16.95 9.90
C SER A 99 -17.06 -15.83 10.85
N GLY A 100 -17.28 -16.14 12.13
CA GLY A 100 -17.65 -15.14 13.14
C GLY A 100 -16.58 -14.07 13.31
N ALA A 101 -15.30 -14.46 13.35
CA ALA A 101 -14.18 -13.52 13.40
C ALA A 101 -14.12 -12.61 12.17
N LEU A 102 -14.21 -13.16 10.96
CA LEU A 102 -14.18 -12.38 9.71
C LEU A 102 -15.36 -11.42 9.60
N LEU A 103 -16.58 -11.85 9.96
CA LEU A 103 -17.76 -11.00 9.96
C LEU A 103 -17.66 -9.89 11.02
N THR A 104 -17.07 -10.18 12.19
CA THR A 104 -16.82 -9.17 13.22
C THR A 104 -15.81 -8.12 12.72
N LEU A 105 -14.72 -8.55 12.09
CA LEU A 105 -13.76 -7.63 11.47
C LEU A 105 -14.43 -6.79 10.37
N TRP A 106 -15.35 -7.37 9.61
CA TRP A 106 -16.11 -6.65 8.60
C TRP A 106 -17.07 -5.60 9.18
N ILE A 107 -17.74 -5.90 10.30
CA ILE A 107 -18.48 -4.88 11.07
C ILE A 107 -17.54 -3.78 11.53
N GLY A 108 -16.39 -4.14 12.14
CA GLY A 108 -15.41 -3.18 12.63
C GLY A 108 -14.94 -2.22 11.54
N ASP A 109 -14.55 -2.74 10.38
CA ASP A 109 -14.17 -1.94 9.20
C ASP A 109 -15.32 -1.01 8.78
N SER A 110 -16.54 -1.54 8.63
CA SER A 110 -17.68 -0.77 8.14
C SER A 110 -18.09 0.36 9.11
N VAL A 111 -18.15 0.06 10.40
CA VAL A 111 -18.43 1.04 11.46
C VAL A 111 -17.36 2.12 11.49
N ALA A 112 -16.08 1.75 11.42
CA ALA A 112 -15.00 2.71 11.45
C ALA A 112 -15.06 3.64 10.20
N ARG A 113 -15.38 3.09 9.02
CA ARG A 113 -15.63 3.90 7.81
C ARG A 113 -16.79 4.86 7.97
N LEU A 114 -17.88 4.44 8.61
CA LEU A 114 -19.03 5.29 8.88
C LEU A 114 -18.67 6.41 9.88
N VAL A 115 -17.99 6.08 10.98
CA VAL A 115 -17.55 7.05 12.00
C VAL A 115 -16.61 8.09 11.40
N THR A 116 -15.64 7.67 10.57
CA THR A 116 -14.75 8.62 9.89
C THR A 116 -15.49 9.51 8.92
N ALA A 117 -16.44 8.98 8.13
CA ALA A 117 -17.28 9.78 7.25
C ALA A 117 -18.01 10.89 8.03
N PHE A 118 -18.59 10.57 9.18
CA PHE A 118 -19.26 11.57 10.03
C PHE A 118 -18.29 12.55 10.68
N ALA A 119 -17.11 12.12 11.09
CA ALA A 119 -16.15 12.96 11.81
C ALA A 119 -15.37 13.91 10.88
N THR A 120 -14.99 13.48 9.68
CA THR A 120 -14.10 14.24 8.78
C THR A 120 -14.80 14.72 7.50
N GLY A 121 -16.03 14.26 7.24
CA GLY A 121 -16.70 14.46 5.95
C GLY A 121 -16.17 13.57 4.83
N GLU A 122 -15.21 12.68 5.13
CA GLU A 122 -14.65 11.74 4.15
C GLU A 122 -14.53 10.33 4.76
N PRO A 123 -15.22 9.31 4.20
CA PRO A 123 -15.05 7.94 4.68
C PRO A 123 -13.63 7.46 4.43
N MET A 124 -13.05 6.77 5.41
CA MET A 124 -11.80 6.06 5.17
C MET A 124 -11.97 4.91 4.18
N GLY A 125 -10.87 4.49 3.56
CA GLY A 125 -10.85 3.29 2.74
C GLY A 125 -11.04 2.02 3.59
N SER A 126 -11.46 0.93 2.95
CA SER A 126 -11.61 -0.35 3.63
C SER A 126 -10.25 -0.96 3.97
N LEU A 127 -10.10 -1.42 5.22
CA LEU A 127 -8.95 -2.18 5.70
C LEU A 127 -8.70 -3.43 4.85
N PHE A 128 -9.77 -4.09 4.41
CA PHE A 128 -9.70 -5.30 3.58
C PHE A 128 -9.13 -5.04 2.19
N LEU A 129 -9.21 -3.80 1.68
CA LEU A 129 -8.51 -3.41 0.46
C LEU A 129 -7.15 -2.79 0.75
N TRP A 130 -7.01 -2.07 1.87
CA TRP A 130 -5.75 -1.45 2.23
C TRP A 130 -4.63 -2.48 2.40
N ALA A 131 -4.87 -3.58 3.11
CA ALA A 131 -3.87 -4.62 3.35
C ALA A 131 -3.35 -5.27 2.06
N PRO A 132 -4.18 -5.84 1.17
CA PRO A 132 -3.69 -6.44 -0.06
C PRO A 132 -3.05 -5.42 -1.01
N LEU A 133 -3.56 -4.18 -1.07
CA LEU A 133 -2.93 -3.13 -1.88
C LEU A 133 -1.54 -2.76 -1.36
N ARG A 134 -1.34 -2.72 -0.04
CA ARG A 134 -0.01 -2.48 0.56
C ARG A 134 0.95 -3.63 0.31
N ILE A 135 0.47 -4.87 0.38
CA ILE A 135 1.27 -6.05 0.04
C ILE A 135 1.66 -5.97 -1.44
N LEU A 136 0.70 -5.69 -2.33
CA LEU A 136 0.96 -5.56 -3.76
C LEU A 136 1.96 -4.44 -4.07
N ASP A 137 1.81 -3.26 -3.45
CA ASP A 137 2.78 -2.16 -3.55
C ASP A 137 4.18 -2.62 -3.11
N GLY A 138 4.27 -3.36 -2.01
CA GLY A 138 5.53 -3.92 -1.51
C GLY A 138 6.16 -4.90 -2.50
N VAL A 139 5.35 -5.82 -3.04
CA VAL A 139 5.79 -6.80 -4.05
C VAL A 139 6.25 -6.12 -5.33
N LEU A 140 5.49 -5.14 -5.83
CA LEU A 140 5.85 -4.39 -7.04
C LEU A 140 7.14 -3.59 -6.83
N ARG A 141 7.32 -2.97 -5.67
CA ARG A 141 8.58 -2.28 -5.33
C ARG A 141 9.75 -3.24 -5.20
N ALA A 142 9.55 -4.39 -4.56
CA ALA A 142 10.60 -5.40 -4.45
C ALA A 142 10.97 -5.99 -5.82
N ALA A 143 9.98 -6.21 -6.69
CA ALA A 143 10.19 -6.66 -8.06
C ALA A 143 10.95 -5.62 -8.89
N GLU A 144 10.57 -4.34 -8.78
CA GLU A 144 11.25 -3.23 -9.45
C GLU A 144 12.68 -3.06 -8.91
N GLU A 145 12.89 -3.15 -7.60
CA GLU A 145 14.22 -3.09 -7.00
C GLU A 145 15.08 -4.30 -7.41
N GLY A 146 14.47 -5.49 -7.52
CA GLY A 146 15.13 -6.67 -8.05
C GLY A 146 15.52 -6.51 -9.52
N ARG A 147 14.64 -5.90 -10.33
CA ARG A 147 14.93 -5.55 -11.74
C ARG A 147 16.09 -4.55 -11.81
N ARG A 148 16.03 -3.48 -11.03
CA ARG A 148 17.09 -2.46 -10.94
C ARG A 148 18.40 -3.04 -10.44
N THR A 149 18.37 -3.96 -9.49
CA THR A 149 19.57 -4.65 -8.99
C THR A 149 20.21 -5.52 -10.07
N ARG A 150 19.41 -6.21 -10.88
CA ARG A 150 19.92 -6.98 -12.02
C ARG A 150 20.47 -6.09 -13.13
N GLU A 151 19.83 -4.95 -13.38
CA GLU A 151 20.22 -4.05 -14.46
C GLU A 151 21.42 -3.16 -14.08
N TYR A 152 21.48 -2.65 -12.85
CA TYR A 152 22.45 -1.64 -12.41
C TYR A 152 23.38 -2.08 -11.27
N GLY A 153 23.27 -3.31 -10.77
CA GLY A 153 24.04 -3.78 -9.62
C GLY A 153 23.40 -3.45 -8.27
N LEU A 154 24.06 -3.86 -7.18
CA LEU A 154 23.53 -3.69 -5.82
C LEU A 154 23.56 -2.21 -5.40
N PRO A 155 22.57 -1.75 -4.63
CA PRO A 155 22.53 -0.37 -4.13
C PRO A 155 23.59 -0.07 -3.06
N THR A 156 24.17 -1.12 -2.46
CA THR A 156 25.21 -1.01 -1.41
C THR A 156 26.62 -0.98 -1.98
N GLU A 157 26.79 -1.16 -3.30
CA GLU A 157 28.10 -1.04 -3.92
C GLU A 157 28.55 0.43 -3.90
N PRO A 158 29.80 0.70 -3.48
CA PRO A 158 30.31 2.07 -3.40
C PRO A 158 30.45 2.68 -4.79
N ASP A 159 30.26 3.99 -4.84
CA ASP A 159 30.47 4.75 -6.06
C ASP A 159 31.94 4.67 -6.49
N ARG A 160 32.18 4.47 -7.79
CA ARG A 160 33.54 4.40 -8.34
C ARG A 160 33.92 5.74 -8.93
N ILE A 161 35.07 6.26 -8.51
CA ILE A 161 35.56 7.57 -8.93
C ILE A 161 36.72 7.40 -9.90
N GLU A 162 36.60 8.00 -11.07
CA GLU A 162 37.63 8.08 -12.10
C GLU A 162 38.04 9.54 -12.25
N ALA A 163 39.21 9.88 -11.71
CA ALA A 163 39.79 11.21 -11.82
C ALA A 163 40.80 11.25 -12.98
N GLY A 164 40.68 12.26 -13.85
CA GLY A 164 41.62 12.51 -14.93
C GLY A 164 42.06 13.98 -14.97
N ASP A 165 42.97 14.29 -15.89
CA ASP A 165 43.44 15.67 -16.08
C ASP A 165 42.30 16.55 -16.63
N GLY A 166 41.70 17.34 -15.74
CA GLY A 166 40.66 18.30 -16.10
C GLY A 166 39.24 17.73 -16.16
N PHE A 167 39.00 16.51 -15.65
CA PHE A 167 37.65 15.97 -15.49
C PHE A 167 37.55 15.02 -14.29
N LEU A 168 36.33 14.85 -13.78
CA LEU A 168 36.00 13.85 -12.79
C LEU A 168 34.76 13.08 -13.26
N ALA A 169 34.83 11.76 -13.24
CA ALA A 169 33.68 10.90 -13.51
C ALA A 169 33.36 10.07 -12.27
N VAL A 170 32.09 10.10 -11.85
CA VAL A 170 31.60 9.22 -10.78
C VAL A 170 30.62 8.22 -11.38
N ARG A 171 30.86 6.93 -11.17
CA ARG A 171 29.96 5.85 -11.56
C ARG A 171 29.20 5.35 -10.35
N ALA A 172 27.87 5.45 -10.41
CA ALA A 172 26.97 5.01 -9.37
C ALA A 172 26.01 3.94 -9.91
N ASN A 173 25.68 2.96 -9.08
CA ASN A 173 24.69 1.91 -9.40
C ASN A 173 23.24 2.38 -9.16
N ARG A 174 23.08 3.52 -8.49
CA ARG A 174 21.79 4.16 -8.23
C ARG A 174 21.89 5.65 -8.56
N PRO A 175 20.78 6.26 -9.00
CA PRO A 175 20.77 7.68 -9.28
C PRO A 175 20.84 8.48 -7.96
N HIS A 176 21.75 9.44 -7.90
CA HIS A 176 21.75 10.50 -6.88
C HIS A 176 20.79 11.61 -7.33
N GLU A 177 19.52 11.52 -6.92
CA GLU A 177 18.45 12.45 -7.34
C GLU A 177 18.70 13.90 -6.85
N ASP A 178 19.48 14.07 -5.80
CA ASP A 178 19.86 15.36 -5.26
C ASP A 178 21.02 16.03 -6.04
N TRP A 179 21.76 15.26 -6.84
CA TRP A 179 22.89 15.78 -7.61
C TRP A 179 22.42 16.59 -8.82
N ASN A 180 22.86 17.84 -8.88
CA ASN A 180 22.51 18.76 -9.95
C ASN A 180 23.64 19.77 -10.21
N ALA A 181 23.54 20.51 -11.31
CA ALA A 181 24.57 21.46 -11.76
C ALA A 181 24.80 22.66 -10.81
N PHE A 182 23.92 22.89 -9.83
CA PHE A 182 24.07 23.96 -8.84
C PHE A 182 24.88 23.55 -7.60
N LEU A 183 25.24 22.27 -7.49
CA LEU A 183 26.07 21.75 -6.41
C LEU A 183 27.55 21.80 -6.81
N THR A 184 28.39 22.10 -5.82
CA THR A 184 29.84 22.02 -5.94
C THR A 184 30.32 20.68 -5.38
N PHE A 185 31.08 19.92 -6.16
CA PHE A 185 31.60 18.62 -5.76
C PHE A 185 33.08 18.77 -5.40
N ALA A 186 33.48 18.30 -4.22
CA ALA A 186 34.86 18.33 -3.76
C ALA A 186 35.46 16.92 -3.83
N TYR A 187 36.61 16.80 -4.51
CA TYR A 187 37.38 15.57 -4.60
C TYR A 187 38.88 15.87 -4.71
N GLY A 188 39.71 15.23 -3.89
CA GLY A 188 41.18 15.33 -4.00
C GLY A 188 41.71 16.78 -3.93
N GLY A 189 41.07 17.63 -3.12
CA GLY A 189 41.43 19.04 -2.95
C GLY A 189 41.02 19.98 -4.09
N ARG A 190 40.24 19.50 -5.07
CA ARG A 190 39.71 20.29 -6.19
C ARG A 190 38.18 20.37 -6.15
N PHE A 191 37.64 21.39 -6.80
CA PHE A 191 36.20 21.58 -6.96
C PHE A 191 35.75 21.29 -8.39
N TYR A 192 34.59 20.66 -8.49
CA TYR A 192 33.99 20.24 -9.75
C TYR A 192 32.51 20.63 -9.80
N ARG A 193 31.99 20.80 -11.00
CA ARG A 193 30.58 21.04 -11.29
C ARG A 193 30.04 19.89 -12.14
N LEU A 194 28.84 19.42 -11.82
CA LEU A 194 28.16 18.43 -12.65
C LEU A 194 27.80 19.03 -14.01
N GLU A 195 28.32 18.43 -15.08
CA GLU A 195 28.05 18.85 -16.46
C GLU A 195 26.98 17.98 -17.10
N ALA A 196 27.10 16.66 -16.94
CA ALA A 196 26.20 15.70 -17.57
C ALA A 196 26.00 14.45 -16.70
N MET A 197 24.81 13.86 -16.84
CA MET A 197 24.47 12.54 -16.32
C MET A 197 24.09 11.66 -17.51
N SER A 198 24.68 10.48 -17.61
CA SER A 198 24.37 9.49 -18.65
C SER A 198 24.35 8.08 -18.08
N GLU A 199 23.56 7.19 -18.67
CA GLU A 199 23.68 5.75 -18.40
C GLU A 199 24.73 5.14 -19.34
N ALA A 200 25.67 4.37 -18.78
CA ALA A 200 26.69 3.68 -19.55
C ALA A 200 26.79 2.19 -19.15
N PRO A 201 27.15 1.30 -20.10
CA PRO A 201 27.48 -0.09 -19.77
C PRO A 201 28.66 -0.17 -18.81
N ASP A 202 28.58 -1.05 -17.83
CA ASP A 202 29.63 -1.35 -16.88
C ASP A 202 29.68 -2.87 -16.63
N GLY A 203 30.52 -3.55 -17.42
CA GLY A 203 30.59 -5.01 -17.44
C GLY A 203 29.28 -5.64 -17.90
N ARG A 204 28.63 -6.41 -17.02
CA ARG A 204 27.32 -7.06 -17.29
C ARG A 204 26.11 -6.21 -16.85
N THR A 205 26.36 -5.07 -16.19
CA THR A 205 25.36 -4.15 -15.67
C THR A 205 25.46 -2.80 -16.36
N LYS A 206 24.56 -1.87 -16.04
CA LYS A 206 24.62 -0.45 -16.38
C LYS A 206 25.02 0.34 -15.15
N SER A 207 25.57 1.53 -15.34
CA SER A 207 25.83 2.49 -14.27
C SER A 207 25.43 3.89 -14.71
N PHE A 208 25.10 4.73 -13.73
CA PHE A 208 24.92 6.16 -13.92
C PHE A 208 26.28 6.83 -13.84
N VAL A 209 26.70 7.47 -14.92
CA VAL A 209 27.97 8.17 -15.04
C VAL A 209 27.70 9.67 -14.93
N TYR A 210 28.19 10.25 -13.85
CA TYR A 210 28.19 11.69 -13.59
C TYR A 210 29.51 12.27 -14.06
N ARG A 211 29.47 13.04 -15.15
CA ARG A 211 30.64 13.75 -15.68
C ARG A 211 30.68 15.14 -15.11
N MET A 212 31.81 15.48 -14.51
CA MET A 212 32.03 16.74 -13.87
C MET A 212 33.28 17.42 -14.44
N SER A 213 33.17 18.73 -14.63
CA SER A 213 34.26 19.59 -15.08
C SER A 213 34.75 20.45 -13.91
N PRO A 214 35.97 21.00 -13.98
CA PRO A 214 36.51 21.88 -12.94
C PRO A 214 35.57 23.06 -12.67
N TRP A 215 35.43 23.42 -11.40
CA TRP A 215 34.60 24.56 -11.01
C TRP A 215 35.17 25.87 -11.59
N PRO A 216 34.36 26.76 -12.18
CA PRO A 216 34.85 28.02 -12.72
C PRO A 216 35.32 28.96 -11.58
N ASP A 217 36.50 29.56 -11.73
CA ASP A 217 37.08 30.47 -10.72
C ASP A 217 36.19 31.68 -10.37
N ALA A 218 35.28 32.06 -11.27
CA ALA A 218 34.39 33.22 -11.11
C ALA A 218 33.03 32.89 -10.45
N GLU A 219 32.71 31.61 -10.20
CA GLU A 219 31.39 31.23 -9.66
C GLU A 219 31.43 31.03 -8.12
N PRO A 220 30.51 31.64 -7.36
CA PRO A 220 30.47 31.49 -5.91
C PRO A 220 30.03 30.09 -5.49
N ILE A 221 30.77 29.49 -4.56
CA ILE A 221 30.46 28.17 -3.97
C ILE A 221 29.28 28.32 -3.01
N ARG A 222 28.22 27.52 -3.20
CA ARG A 222 27.01 27.55 -2.34
C ARG A 222 26.92 26.37 -1.38
N ARG A 223 26.95 25.15 -1.93
CA ARG A 223 26.80 23.90 -1.20
C ARG A 223 27.80 22.89 -1.73
N ILE A 224 28.62 22.35 -0.82
CA ILE A 224 29.68 21.42 -1.14
C ILE A 224 29.22 19.99 -0.84
N VAL A 225 29.35 19.10 -1.81
CA VAL A 225 29.23 17.65 -1.67
C VAL A 225 30.63 17.06 -1.68
N ARG A 226 31.05 16.41 -0.59
CA ARG A 226 32.35 15.73 -0.50
C ARG A 226 32.21 14.31 -1.01
N LEU A 227 33.00 13.97 -2.03
CA LEU A 227 32.96 12.64 -2.65
C LEU A 227 33.86 11.63 -1.91
N ASP A 228 34.88 12.12 -1.21
CA ASP A 228 35.90 11.33 -0.50
C ASP A 228 35.38 10.69 0.80
N GLU A 229 34.23 11.15 1.28
CA GLU A 229 33.63 10.75 2.56
C GLU A 229 32.47 9.73 2.39
N ARG A 230 32.26 9.23 1.16
CA ARG A 230 31.22 8.24 0.82
C ARG A 230 31.83 6.91 0.39
#